data_AF-A0A127BSN3-F1
#
_entry.id   AF-A0A127BSN3-F1
#
_cell.length_a   1.000
_cell.length_b   1.000
_cell.length_c   1.000
_cell.angle_alpha   90.00
_cell.angle_beta   90.00
_cell.angle_gamma   90.00
#
_symmetry.space_group_name_H-M   'P 1'
#
loop_
_entity.id
_entity.type
_entity.pdbx_description
1 polymer ?
#
loop_
_entity_poly.entity_id
_entity_poly.type
_entity_poly.pdbx_seq_one_letter_code
_entity_poly.pdbx_strand_id
1 'polypeptide(L)'
;LERQAALDSGALAIAKHEGKISYIDTDKILLSSNRDTLSIMGRGSNKKTCMHQKPQVRRVKCIKKGQILGYGAATVGGELALGKNVLVAYMPWEGYNSEDAVLISERLVYEDV
;
A
#
# COMPACT_ATOMS: atom_id res chain seq x y z
N LEU A 1 -14.98 -3.75 3.14
CA LEU A 1 -14.81 -4.58 1.91
C LEU A 1 -13.37 -4.53 1.41
N GLU A 2 -12.79 -3.34 1.46
CA GLU A 2 -11.43 -2.93 1.13
C GLU A 2 -10.36 -3.84 1.73
N ARG A 3 -10.50 -4.21 3.01
CA ARG A 3 -9.58 -5.13 3.68
C ARG A 3 -9.57 -6.52 3.04
N GLN A 4 -10.74 -7.07 2.76
CA GLN A 4 -10.85 -8.39 2.13
C GLN A 4 -10.35 -8.34 0.68
N ALA A 5 -10.72 -7.30 -0.06
CA ALA A 5 -10.24 -7.08 -1.43
C ALA A 5 -8.71 -6.95 -1.48
N ALA A 6 -8.08 -6.24 -0.53
CA ALA A 6 -6.64 -6.11 -0.45
C ALA A 6 -5.96 -7.45 -0.12
N LEU A 7 -6.53 -8.25 0.79
CA LEU A 7 -6.03 -9.58 1.12
C LEU A 7 -6.11 -10.55 -0.07
N ASP A 8 -7.25 -10.56 -0.76
CA ASP A 8 -7.49 -11.47 -1.89
C ASP A 8 -6.76 -11.04 -3.17
N SER A 9 -6.35 -9.77 -3.27
CA SER A 9 -5.61 -9.25 -4.43
C SER A 9 -4.21 -9.84 -4.61
N GLY A 10 -3.63 -10.42 -3.55
CA GLY A 10 -2.24 -10.87 -3.55
C GLY A 10 -1.19 -9.75 -3.56
N ALA A 11 -1.61 -8.48 -3.48
CA ALA A 11 -0.69 -7.33 -3.43
C ALA A 11 0.01 -7.20 -2.07
N LEU A 12 -0.57 -7.76 -1.01
CA LEU A 12 -0.05 -7.73 0.36
C LEU A 12 0.96 -8.87 0.60
N ALA A 13 2.02 -8.56 1.34
CA ALA A 13 2.96 -9.55 1.84
C ALA A 13 2.43 -10.11 3.17
N ILE A 14 2.03 -11.39 3.20
CA ILE A 14 1.40 -12.03 4.37
C ILE A 14 2.29 -13.16 4.91
N ALA A 15 2.37 -13.27 6.24
CA ALA A 15 3.07 -14.36 6.92
C ALA A 15 2.35 -15.71 6.74
N LYS A 16 3.00 -16.67 6.07
CA LYS A 16 2.48 -18.04 5.93
C LYS A 16 2.59 -18.85 7.23
N HIS A 17 3.61 -18.56 8.02
CA HIS A 17 3.94 -19.25 9.26
C HIS A 17 4.16 -18.25 10.39
N GLU A 18 3.92 -18.70 11.61
CA GLU A 18 4.34 -17.97 12.81
C GLU A 18 5.85 -18.07 13.01
N GLY A 19 6.44 -17.08 13.66
CA GLY A 19 7.88 -17.07 13.88
C GLY A 19 8.41 -15.71 14.33
N LYS A 20 9.72 -15.62 14.54
CA LYS A 20 10.38 -14.35 14.89
C LYS A 20 11.11 -13.79 13.67
N ILE A 21 11.15 -12.47 13.56
CA ILE A 21 11.91 -11.80 12.51
C ILE A 21 13.39 -11.85 12.86
N SER A 22 14.21 -12.41 11.98
CA SER A 22 15.67 -12.38 12.12
C SER A 22 16.25 -11.13 11.46
N TYR A 23 15.75 -10.76 10.29
CA TYR A 23 16.28 -9.67 9.48
C TYR A 23 15.21 -9.01 8.62
N ILE A 24 15.32 -7.68 8.48
CA ILE A 24 14.44 -6.85 7.65
C ILE A 24 15.34 -6.01 6.77
N ASP A 25 15.14 -6.12 5.48
CA ASP A 25 15.70 -5.24 4.46
C ASP A 25 14.58 -4.53 3.72
N THR A 26 14.96 -3.59 2.86
CA THR A 26 14.04 -2.98 1.90
C THR A 26 13.47 -4.02 0.94
N ASP A 27 14.29 -5.00 0.53
CA ASP A 27 13.92 -5.98 -0.51
C ASP A 27 13.51 -7.37 0.02
N LYS A 28 13.76 -7.66 1.30
CA LYS A 28 13.52 -8.99 1.87
C LYS A 28 13.28 -8.99 3.37
N ILE A 29 12.38 -9.86 3.82
CA ILE A 29 12.17 -10.17 5.23
C ILE A 29 12.54 -11.63 5.46
N LEU A 30 13.38 -11.89 6.47
CA LEU A 30 13.78 -13.22 6.89
C LEU A 30 13.10 -13.60 8.22
N LEU A 31 12.49 -14.79 8.23
CA LEU A 31 11.85 -15.38 9.39
C LEU A 31 12.74 -16.49 9.98
N SER A 32 12.94 -16.45 11.30
CA SER A 32 13.83 -17.38 12.01
C SER A 32 13.28 -18.79 12.13
N SER A 33 11.95 -18.95 12.16
CA SER A 33 11.31 -20.22 12.51
C SER A 33 11.43 -21.27 11.41
N ASN A 34 11.69 -20.88 10.15
CA ASN A 34 11.62 -21.81 9.04
C ASN A 34 12.57 -21.50 7.86
N ARG A 35 13.51 -20.55 8.00
CA ARG A 35 14.31 -20.00 6.88
C ARG A 35 13.49 -19.48 5.69
N ASP A 36 12.20 -19.23 5.90
CA ASP A 36 11.35 -18.62 4.88
C ASP A 36 11.81 -17.18 4.62
N THR A 37 12.13 -16.92 3.35
CA THR A 37 12.50 -15.59 2.85
C THR A 37 11.33 -15.03 2.07
N LEU A 38 10.76 -13.93 2.57
CA LEU A 38 9.75 -13.18 1.82
C LEU A 38 10.47 -12.08 1.04
N SER A 39 10.48 -12.17 -0.29
CA SER A 39 11.00 -11.09 -1.13
C SER A 39 9.91 -10.04 -1.31
N ILE A 40 10.25 -8.80 -0.96
CA ILE A 40 9.42 -7.61 -1.13
C ILE A 40 10.06 -6.87 -2.28
N MET A 41 9.50 -6.98 -3.48
CA MET A 41 10.15 -6.45 -4.68
C MET A 41 9.19 -5.55 -5.45
N GLY A 42 9.70 -4.41 -5.91
CA GLY A 42 9.02 -3.60 -6.90
C GLY A 42 8.99 -4.31 -8.24
N ARG A 43 7.79 -4.59 -8.78
CA ARG A 43 7.62 -5.10 -10.14
C ARG A 43 6.84 -4.12 -11.01
N GLY A 44 7.15 -4.09 -12.30
CA GLY A 44 6.29 -3.42 -13.28
C GLY A 44 5.00 -4.22 -13.46
N SER A 45 3.86 -3.53 -13.55
CA SER A 45 2.61 -4.19 -13.95
C SER A 45 2.48 -4.27 -15.47
N ASN A 46 1.60 -5.15 -15.95
CA ASN A 46 1.24 -5.27 -17.36
C ASN A 46 0.68 -3.96 -17.96
N LYS A 47 0.17 -3.06 -17.11
CA LYS A 47 -0.36 -1.74 -17.51
C LYS A 47 0.62 -0.59 -17.24
N LYS A 48 1.93 -0.88 -17.10
CA LYS A 48 2.99 0.13 -16.86
C LYS A 48 2.80 0.97 -15.58
N THR A 49 2.04 0.49 -14.61
CA THR A 49 2.00 1.07 -13.25
C THR A 49 3.03 0.40 -12.35
N CYS A 50 3.48 1.10 -11.31
CA CYS A 50 4.46 0.60 -10.35
C CYS A 50 3.80 -0.26 -9.26
N MET A 51 4.19 -1.53 -9.15
CA MET A 51 3.79 -2.43 -8.06
C MET A 51 4.90 -2.49 -7.02
N HIS A 52 4.99 -1.47 -6.18
CA HIS A 52 6.00 -1.39 -5.12
C HIS A 52 5.42 -1.89 -3.80
N GLN A 53 6.09 -2.86 -3.18
CA GLN A 53 5.77 -3.35 -1.85
C GLN A 53 6.72 -2.73 -0.82
N LYS A 54 6.21 -2.30 0.33
CA LYS A 54 6.99 -1.73 1.43
C LYS A 54 6.87 -2.60 2.68
N PRO A 55 7.99 -3.00 3.31
CA PRO A 55 7.94 -3.68 4.61
C PRO A 55 7.36 -2.73 5.67
N GLN A 56 6.52 -3.27 6.56
CA GLN A 56 5.84 -2.49 7.61
C GLN A 56 6.03 -3.06 9.01
N VAL A 57 6.71 -4.19 9.10
CA VAL A 57 7.03 -4.81 10.38
C VAL A 57 8.26 -4.14 10.95
N ARG A 58 8.18 -3.77 12.23
CA ARG A 58 9.39 -3.55 13.04
C ARG A 58 9.96 -4.91 13.45
N ARG A 59 11.18 -4.98 13.99
CA ARG A 59 11.69 -6.22 14.62
C ARG A 59 10.84 -6.54 15.86
N VAL A 60 9.67 -7.15 15.66
CA VAL A 60 8.77 -7.59 16.73
C VAL A 60 9.14 -9.01 17.16
N LYS A 61 8.91 -9.32 18.43
CA LYS A 61 9.35 -10.56 19.09
C LYS A 61 8.71 -11.83 18.49
N CYS A 62 7.46 -11.74 17.99
CA CYS A 62 6.72 -12.85 17.39
C CYS A 62 5.73 -12.34 16.32
N ILE A 63 5.67 -13.02 15.18
CA ILE A 63 4.69 -12.87 14.10
C ILE A 63 3.72 -14.05 14.15
N LYS A 64 2.44 -13.78 13.90
CA LYS A 64 1.41 -14.82 13.73
C LYS A 64 1.17 -15.14 12.26
N LYS A 65 0.73 -16.37 11.97
CA LYS A 65 0.21 -16.73 10.65
C LYS A 65 -0.93 -15.79 10.24
N GLY A 66 -0.93 -15.34 8.99
CA GLY A 66 -1.92 -14.40 8.45
C GLY A 66 -1.65 -12.93 8.75
N GLN A 67 -0.59 -12.61 9.50
CA GLN A 67 -0.21 -11.22 9.77
C GLN A 67 0.39 -10.57 8.51
N ILE A 68 0.02 -9.32 8.27
CA ILE A 68 0.56 -8.53 7.16
C ILE A 68 1.97 -8.06 7.52
N LEU A 69 2.93 -8.39 6.65
CA LEU A 69 4.34 -8.07 6.80
C LEU A 69 4.77 -6.87 5.95
N GLY A 70 4.06 -6.60 4.86
CA GLY A 70 4.30 -5.46 3.99
C GLY A 70 3.06 -5.08 3.20
N TYR A 71 2.95 -3.79 2.91
CA TYR A 71 1.88 -3.23 2.08
C TYR A 71 2.33 -3.20 0.62
N GLY A 72 1.42 -3.50 -0.29
CA GLY A 72 1.63 -3.38 -1.73
C GLY A 72 1.20 -2.03 -2.27
N ALA A 73 1.27 -1.89 -3.59
CA ALA A 73 0.75 -0.72 -4.27
C ALA A 73 -0.74 -0.52 -3.95
N ALA A 74 -1.14 0.73 -3.77
CA ALA A 74 -2.50 1.14 -3.45
C ALA A 74 -3.08 0.44 -2.19
N THR A 75 -2.26 0.17 -1.18
CA THR A 75 -2.73 -0.35 0.11
C THR A 75 -2.15 0.43 1.30
N VAL A 76 -2.98 0.68 2.31
CA VAL A 76 -2.59 1.34 3.57
C VAL A 76 -3.30 0.63 4.71
N GLY A 77 -2.59 0.28 5.78
CA GLY A 77 -3.20 -0.38 6.95
C GLY A 77 -3.76 -1.78 6.68
N GLY A 78 -3.42 -2.39 5.54
CA GLY A 78 -4.00 -3.65 5.09
C GLY A 78 -5.33 -3.51 4.35
N GLU A 79 -5.71 -2.29 4.00
CA GLU A 79 -6.91 -1.97 3.21
C GLU A 79 -6.52 -1.36 1.86
N LEU A 80 -7.42 -1.47 0.90
CA LEU A 80 -7.25 -0.87 -0.42
C LEU A 80 -7.39 0.66 -0.32
N ALA A 81 -6.41 1.39 -0.85
CA ALA A 81 -6.34 2.85 -0.86
C ALA A 81 -5.99 3.34 -2.28
N LEU A 82 -7.02 3.53 -3.11
CA LEU A 82 -6.88 3.90 -4.52
C LEU A 82 -6.68 5.41 -4.76
N GLY A 83 -6.88 6.25 -3.75
CA GLY A 83 -6.84 7.70 -3.87
C GLY A 83 -6.59 8.39 -2.53
N LYS A 84 -6.88 9.69 -2.47
CA LYS A 84 -6.74 10.51 -1.26
C LYS A 84 -8.06 11.15 -0.87
N ASN A 85 -8.16 11.50 0.41
CA ASN A 85 -9.22 12.36 0.91
C ASN A 85 -8.88 13.81 0.58
N VAL A 86 -9.77 14.51 -0.11
CA VAL A 86 -9.63 15.92 -0.47
C VAL A 86 -10.82 16.71 0.08
N LEU A 87 -10.59 17.99 0.41
CA LEU A 87 -11.67 18.89 0.78
C LEU A 87 -12.37 19.37 -0.49
N VAL A 88 -13.69 19.21 -0.56
CA VAL A 88 -14.50 19.54 -1.74
C VAL A 88 -15.45 20.68 -1.41
N ALA A 89 -15.52 21.67 -2.30
CA ALA A 89 -16.53 22.72 -2.27
C ALA A 89 -17.48 22.56 -3.46
N TYR A 90 -18.79 22.55 -3.19
CA TYR A 90 -19.83 22.46 -4.20
C TYR A 90 -20.35 23.85 -4.53
N MET A 91 -19.70 24.52 -5.48
CA MET A 91 -20.12 25.84 -5.98
C MET A 91 -19.62 26.06 -7.41
N PRO A 92 -20.35 26.83 -8.24
CA PRO A 92 -19.80 27.31 -9.50
C PRO A 92 -18.62 28.25 -9.22
N TRP A 93 -17.54 28.12 -9.98
CA TRP A 93 -16.35 28.97 -9.83
C TRP A 93 -15.93 29.56 -11.17
N GLU A 94 -16.38 30.78 -11.44
CA GLU A 94 -16.00 31.58 -12.62
C GLU A 94 -16.06 30.84 -13.97
N GLY A 95 -16.90 29.80 -14.08
CA GLY A 95 -17.02 28.95 -15.27
C GLY A 95 -15.92 27.89 -15.44
N TYR A 96 -14.90 27.85 -14.56
CA TYR A 96 -13.80 26.87 -14.64
C TYR A 96 -14.25 25.43 -14.33
N ASN A 97 -15.35 25.26 -13.62
CA ASN A 97 -15.98 23.96 -13.36
C ASN A 97 -17.29 23.77 -14.15
N SER A 98 -17.35 24.34 -15.36
CA SER A 98 -18.48 24.09 -16.27
C SER A 98 -18.48 22.63 -16.75
N GLU A 99 -19.68 22.09 -16.95
CA GLU A 99 -19.90 20.69 -17.36
C GLU A 99 -19.23 19.69 -16.41
N ASP A 100 -18.24 18.94 -16.90
CA ASP A 100 -17.53 17.88 -16.15
C ASP A 100 -16.12 18.31 -15.70
N ALA A 101 -15.80 19.61 -15.81
CA ALA A 101 -14.49 20.13 -15.43
C ALA A 101 -14.32 20.14 -13.90
N VAL A 102 -13.17 19.63 -13.44
CA VAL A 102 -12.79 19.64 -12.02
C VAL A 102 -11.67 20.63 -11.80
N LEU A 103 -11.91 21.63 -10.95
CA LEU A 103 -10.89 22.55 -10.49
C LEU A 103 -10.13 21.93 -9.32
N ILE A 104 -8.80 21.86 -9.43
CA ILE A 104 -7.92 21.34 -8.38
C ILE A 104 -7.09 22.46 -7.77
N SER A 105 -6.83 22.38 -6.47
CA SER A 105 -5.89 23.28 -5.82
C SER A 105 -4.46 22.94 -6.24
N GLU A 106 -3.67 23.94 -6.62
CA GLU A 106 -2.24 23.80 -6.90
C GLU A 106 -1.47 23.18 -5.72
N ARG A 107 -1.99 23.29 -4.49
CA ARG A 107 -1.40 22.65 -3.31
C ARG A 107 -1.25 21.13 -3.50
N LEU A 108 -2.18 20.48 -4.18
CA LEU A 108 -2.11 19.03 -4.43
C LEU A 108 -0.89 18.66 -5.30
N VAL A 109 -0.50 19.56 -6.21
CA VAL A 109 0.69 19.39 -7.06
C VAL A 109 1.96 19.59 -6.25
N TYR A 110 2.02 20.63 -5.40
CA TYR A 110 3.22 20.94 -4.64
C TYR A 110 3.49 19.98 -3.48
N GLU A 111 2.44 19.41 -2.88
CA GLU A 111 2.56 18.50 -1.74
C GLU A 111 2.62 17.01 -2.14
N ASP A 112 2.58 16.68 -3.44
CA ASP A 112 2.49 15.31 -3.96
C ASP A 112 1.37 14.50 -3.27
N VAL A 113 0.19 15.11 -3.12
CA VAL A 113 -0.98 14.50 -2.47
C VAL A 113 -1.87 13.81 -3.48
#